data_AF-D4AMD4-F1
#
_entry.id   AF-D4AMD4-F1
#
_cell.length_a   1.000
_cell.length_b   1.000
_cell.length_c   1.000
_cell.angle_alpha   90.00
_cell.angle_beta   90.00
_cell.angle_gamma   90.00
#
_symmetry.space_group_name_H-M   'P 1'
#
loop_
_entity.id
_entity.type
_entity.pdbx_description
1 polymer ?
#
loop_
_entity_poly.entity_id
_entity_poly.type
_entity_poly.pdbx_seq_one_letter_code
_entity_poly.pdbx_strand_id
1 'polypeptide(L)'
;MSDGYNEARALRVSELINDFRTLLVHISQLKLDATEMAEVAQGYILMRQCVAEAQELLASQFDIQSIQNLQGDGEFEKVQLQR
;
A
#
# COMPACT_ATOMS: atom_id res chain seq x y z
N MET A 1 -28.56 -9.36 -12.25
CA MET A 1 -27.18 -9.28 -12.76
C MET A 1 -26.47 -8.29 -11.86
N SER A 2 -25.44 -8.70 -11.11
CA SER A 2 -24.64 -7.73 -10.35
C SER A 2 -23.96 -6.83 -11.37
N ASP A 3 -24.22 -5.52 -11.33
CA ASP A 3 -23.63 -4.63 -12.33
C ASP A 3 -22.10 -4.69 -12.27
N GLY A 4 -21.45 -4.69 -13.44
CA GLY A 4 -19.99 -4.69 -13.61
C GLY A 4 -19.26 -3.51 -12.95
N TYR A 5 -19.98 -2.62 -12.27
CA TYR A 5 -19.41 -1.56 -11.44
C TYR A 5 -18.67 -2.09 -10.21
N ASN A 6 -19.09 -3.20 -9.60
CA ASN A 6 -18.36 -3.81 -8.49
C ASN A 6 -17.05 -4.43 -8.97
N GLU A 7 -17.08 -5.12 -10.11
CA GLU A 7 -15.89 -5.67 -10.76
C GLU A 7 -14.90 -4.57 -11.17
N ALA A 8 -15.39 -3.48 -11.79
CA ALA A 8 -14.56 -2.33 -12.14
C ALA A 8 -13.96 -1.63 -10.91
N ARG A 9 -14.67 -1.61 -9.77
CA ARG A 9 -14.17 -1.06 -8.51
C ARG A 9 -13.10 -1.96 -7.89
N ALA A 10 -13.35 -3.27 -7.88
CA ALA A 10 -12.39 -4.28 -7.44
C ALA A 10 -11.07 -4.18 -8.22
N LEU A 11 -11.15 -4.04 -9.55
CA LEU A 11 -9.99 -3.85 -10.41
C LEU A 11 -9.20 -2.59 -10.02
N ARG A 12 -9.87 -1.44 -9.89
CA ARG A 12 -9.21 -0.18 -9.49
C ARG A 12 -8.54 -0.26 -8.11
N VAL A 13 -9.17 -0.93 -7.14
CA VAL A 13 -8.57 -1.14 -5.82
C VAL A 13 -7.33 -2.02 -5.94
N SER A 14 -7.37 -3.07 -6.76
CA SER A 14 -6.21 -3.93 -7.03
C SER A 14 -5.07 -3.15 -7.68
N GLU A 15 -5.35 -2.28 -8.65
CA GLU A 15 -4.37 -1.40 -9.29
C GLU A 15 -3.72 -0.47 -8.25
N LEU A 16 -4.54 0.19 -7.43
CA LEU A 16 -4.05 1.11 -6.40
C LEU A 16 -3.19 0.41 -5.33
N ILE A 17 -3.56 -0.80 -4.91
CA ILE A 17 -2.75 -1.60 -3.97
C ILE A 17 -1.42 -2.00 -4.61
N ASN A 18 -1.43 -2.37 -5.91
CA ASN A 18 -0.21 -2.72 -6.63
C ASN A 18 0.73 -1.52 -6.80
N ASP A 19 0.18 -0.35 -7.16
CA ASP A 19 0.94 0.88 -7.29
C ASP A 19 1.53 1.31 -5.94
N PHE A 20 0.73 1.23 -4.87
CA PHE A 20 1.19 1.50 -3.51
C PHE A 20 2.34 0.56 -3.10
N ARG A 21 2.20 -0.74 -3.34
CA ARG A 21 3.27 -1.72 -3.09
C ARG A 21 4.53 -1.40 -3.88
N THR A 22 4.39 -0.99 -5.15
CA THR A 22 5.50 -0.59 -6.01
C THR A 22 6.25 0.61 -5.42
N LEU A 23 5.52 1.63 -4.94
CA LEU A 23 6.13 2.77 -4.26
C LEU A 23 6.89 2.36 -2.99
N LEU A 24 6.30 1.50 -2.15
CA LEU A 24 6.97 1.00 -0.94
C LEU A 24 8.28 0.27 -1.27
N VAL A 25 8.28 -0.57 -2.30
CA VAL A 25 9.51 -1.25 -2.76
C VAL A 25 10.58 -0.24 -3.16
N HIS A 26 10.24 0.76 -3.96
CA HIS A 26 11.20 1.77 -4.39
C HIS A 26 11.72 2.61 -3.22
N ILE A 27 10.85 3.03 -2.30
CA ILE A 27 11.26 3.77 -1.09
C ILE A 27 12.21 2.92 -0.26
N SER A 28 11.90 1.65 -0.01
CA SER A 28 12.71 0.75 0.83
C SER A 28 14.15 0.52 0.31
N GLN A 29 14.38 0.74 -0.98
CA GLN A 29 15.66 0.54 -1.66
C GLN A 29 16.52 1.81 -1.74
N LEU A 30 16.02 2.95 -1.28
CA LEU A 30 16.77 4.20 -1.28
C LEU A 30 18.05 4.08 -0.44
N LYS A 31 19.20 4.32 -1.08
CA LYS A 31 20.49 4.41 -0.40
C LYS A 31 20.68 5.84 0.10
N LEU A 32 20.63 6.00 1.42
CA LEU A 32 20.81 7.27 2.10
C LEU A 32 22.26 7.37 2.56
N ASP A 33 23.17 7.65 1.63
CA ASP A 33 24.58 7.89 1.95
C ASP A 33 24.71 9.22 2.70
N ALA A 34 25.15 9.17 3.96
CA ALA A 34 25.26 10.37 4.79
C ALA A 34 26.71 10.80 5.00
N THR A 35 26.93 12.11 4.88
CA THR A 35 28.01 12.81 5.57
C THR A 35 27.49 13.30 6.92
N GLU A 36 28.35 13.44 7.95
CA GLU A 36 27.95 13.80 9.33
C GLU A 36 27.03 15.03 9.43
N MET A 37 27.19 16.02 8.54
CA MET A 37 26.33 17.21 8.49
C MET A 37 24.93 16.96 7.91
N ALA A 38 24.76 15.92 7.09
CA ALA A 38 23.48 15.56 6.49
C ALA A 38 22.59 14.76 7.46
N GLU A 39 23.17 14.05 8.43
CA GLU A 39 22.39 13.21 9.36
C GLU A 39 21.45 13.99 10.28
N VAL A 40 21.81 15.24 10.60
CA VAL A 40 21.02 16.14 11.46
C VAL A 40 20.01 16.96 10.66
N ALA A 41 20.09 16.93 9.32
CA ALA A 41 19.16 17.64 8.48
C ALA A 41 17.78 16.97 8.58
N GLN A 42 16.75 17.78 8.87
CA GLN A 42 15.37 17.30 9.02
C GLN A 42 14.89 16.45 7.83
N GLY A 43 15.30 16.81 6.61
CA GLY A 43 14.98 16.05 5.40
C GLY A 43 15.59 14.65 5.38
N TYR A 44 16.82 14.48 5.86
CA TYR A 44 17.48 13.18 5.93
C TYR A 44 16.81 12.29 7.00
N ILE A 45 16.48 12.86 8.17
CA ILE A 45 15.73 12.16 9.23
C ILE A 45 14.39 11.65 8.69
N LEU A 46 13.65 12.51 8.00
CA LEU A 46 12.37 12.14 7.39
C LEU A 46 12.54 11.02 6.35
N MET A 47 13.54 11.10 5.48
CA MET A 47 13.80 10.04 4.49
C MET A 47 14.14 8.70 5.15
N ARG A 48 14.98 8.70 6.18
CA ARG A 48 15.29 7.48 6.97
C ARG A 48 14.03 6.87 7.57
N GLN A 49 13.14 7.71 8.11
CA GLN A 49 11.86 7.27 8.65
C GLN A 49 10.98 6.64 7.55
N CYS A 50 10.84 7.29 6.39
CA CYS A 50 10.07 6.73 5.28
C CYS A 50 10.61 5.37 4.80
N VAL A 51 11.94 5.19 4.77
CA VAL A 51 12.55 3.89 4.43
C VAL A 51 12.18 2.83 5.46
N ALA A 52 12.27 3.14 6.76
CA ALA A 52 11.94 2.20 7.83
C ALA A 52 10.45 1.81 7.81
N GLU A 53 9.56 2.79 7.68
CA GLU A 53 8.11 2.56 7.59
C GLU A 53 7.76 1.74 6.33
N ALA A 54 8.42 1.99 5.21
CA ALA A 54 8.19 1.21 3.99
C ALA A 54 8.62 -0.25 4.16
N GLN A 55 9.74 -0.50 4.83
CA GLN A 55 10.18 -1.87 5.15
C GLN A 55 9.22 -2.57 6.10
N GLU A 56 8.72 -1.88 7.12
CA GLU A 56 7.71 -2.41 8.05
C GLU A 56 6.40 -2.76 7.34
N LEU A 57 5.91 -1.87 6.47
CA LEU A 57 4.70 -2.11 5.67
C LEU A 57 4.88 -3.23 4.64
N LEU A 58 6.08 -3.44 4.09
CA LEU A 58 6.35 -4.57 3.20
C LEU A 58 6.47 -5.90 3.96
N ALA A 59 6.93 -5.85 5.22
CA ALA A 59 7.03 -7.01 6.10
C ALA A 59 5.68 -7.37 6.73
N SER A 60 4.78 -6.39 6.89
CA SER A 60 3.40 -6.67 7.26
C SER A 60 2.78 -7.47 6.12
N GLN A 61 2.27 -8.66 6.44
CA GLN A 61 1.60 -9.51 5.47
C GLN A 61 0.27 -8.84 5.11
N PHE A 62 0.30 -7.88 4.17
CA PHE A 62 -0.87 -7.50 3.42
C PHE A 62 -1.27 -8.72 2.62
N ASP A 63 -2.13 -9.56 3.20
CA ASP A 63 -2.66 -10.75 2.57
C ASP A 63 -3.67 -10.32 1.49
N ILE A 64 -3.13 -9.91 0.35
CA ILE A 64 -3.91 -9.53 -0.84
C ILE A 64 -4.77 -10.71 -1.30
N GLN A 65 -4.30 -11.95 -1.08
CA GLN A 65 -5.08 -13.16 -1.37
C GLN A 65 -6.29 -13.28 -0.46
N SER A 66 -6.20 -12.92 0.83
CA SER A 66 -7.37 -12.85 1.72
C SER A 66 -8.37 -11.79 1.27
N ILE A 67 -7.90 -10.63 0.80
CA ILE A 67 -8.75 -9.53 0.31
C ILE A 67 -9.44 -9.94 -1.00
N GLN A 68 -8.74 -10.64 -1.89
CA GLN A 68 -9.31 -11.17 -3.13
C GLN A 68 -10.29 -12.33 -2.86
N ASN A 69 -10.03 -13.17 -1.85
CA ASN A 69 -10.94 -14.26 -1.46
C ASN A 69 -12.19 -13.77 -0.69
N LEU A 70 -12.13 -12.61 -0.02
CA LEU A 70 -13.29 -11.93 0.58
C LEU A 70 -14.31 -11.42 -0.45
N GLN A 71 -13.91 -11.26 -1.72
CA GLN A 71 -14.83 -10.90 -2.82
C GLN A 71 -15.81 -12.02 -3.20
N GLY A 72 -15.67 -13.22 -2.62
CA GLY A 72 -16.62 -14.32 -2.82
C GLY A 72 -17.95 -14.17 -2.08
N ASP A 73 -18.03 -13.31 -1.06
CA ASP A 73 -19.22 -13.16 -0.22
C ASP A 73 -19.80 -11.74 -0.35
N GLY A 74 -20.61 -11.54 -1.39
CA GLY A 74 -21.20 -10.26 -1.82
C GLY A 74 -22.08 -9.53 -0.79
N GLU A 75 -22.15 -10.02 0.46
CA GLU A 75 -22.78 -9.34 1.59
C GLU A 75 -21.95 -8.16 2.11
N PHE A 76 -20.61 -8.21 2.03
CA PHE A 76 -19.75 -7.11 2.50
C PHE A 76 -19.80 -5.88 1.56
N GLU A 77 -20.04 -6.10 0.26
CA GLU A 77 -20.21 -5.04 -0.74
C GLU A 77 -21.49 -4.21 -0.51
N LYS A 78 -22.57 -4.85 -0.03
CA LYS A 78 -23.85 -4.16 0.25
C LYS A 78 -23.74 -3.15 1.38
N VAL A 79 -22.92 -3.44 2.39
CA VAL A 79 -22.72 -2.56 3.55
C VAL A 79 -21.89 -1.32 3.19
N GLN A 80 -20.95 -1.44 2.26
CA GLN A 80 -20.12 -0.31 1.81
C GLN A 80 -20.82 0.64 0.84
N LEU A 81 -21.90 0.20 0.17
CA LEU A 81 -22.70 1.02 -0.75
C LEU A 81 -23.80 1.83 -0.06
N GLN A 82 -24.01 1.66 1.24
CA GLN A 82 -25.01 2.39 2.04
C GLN A 82 -24.42 3.58 2.83
N ARG A 83 -23.16 3.95 2.59
CA ARG A 83 -22.53 5.14 3.20
C ARG A 83 -22.21 6.21 2.17
#